data_AF-A0A3B3X2C5-F1
#
_entry.id   AF-A0A3B3X2C5-F1
#
_cell.length_a   1.000
_cell.length_b   1.000
_cell.length_c   1.000
_cell.angle_alpha   90.00
_cell.angle_beta   90.00
_cell.angle_gamma   90.00
#
_symmetry.space_group_name_H-M   'P 1'
#
loop_
_entity.id
_entity.type
_entity.pdbx_description
1 polymer ?
#
loop_
_entity_poly.entity_id
_entity_poly.type
_entity_poly.pdbx_seq_one_letter_code
_entity_poly.pdbx_strand_id
1 'polypeptide(L)'
;MARLKAFQEVAQLNADIADTIVVYIEEAHPSDGWTSTDAPYQIPKHRSLEERLSAAHLIHLEVPGCRVVADNMEDSSSAAYGAYFNRLYVLHRGTVAYQGGRGPEGYRISELRDWLDQHRKALQKTESSLALNV
;
A
#
# COMPACT_ATOMS: atom_id res chain seq x y z
N MET A 1 -13.06 0.72 3.11
CA MET A 1 -12.84 0.15 1.75
C MET A 1 -12.60 1.17 0.64
N ALA A 2 -13.25 2.35 0.61
CA ALA A 2 -13.07 3.32 -0.49
C ALA A 2 -11.61 3.70 -0.83
N ARG A 3 -10.77 3.92 0.18
CA ARG A 3 -9.34 4.27 -0.01
C ARG A 3 -8.51 3.14 -0.63
N LEU A 4 -8.87 1.89 -0.35
CA LEU A 4 -8.19 0.72 -0.91
C LEU A 4 -8.54 0.55 -2.40
N LYS A 5 -9.80 0.78 -2.78
CA LYS A 5 -10.22 0.81 -4.20
C LYS A 5 -9.57 1.95 -4.97
N ALA A 6 -9.51 3.15 -4.39
CA ALA A 6 -8.81 4.28 -5.00
C ALA A 6 -7.30 4.01 -5.18
N PHE A 7 -6.67 3.28 -4.25
CA PHE A 7 -5.30 2.80 -4.42
C PHE A 7 -5.17 1.83 -5.59
N GLN A 8 -6.06 0.84 -5.70
CA GLN A 8 -6.08 -0.12 -6.79
C GLN A 8 -6.20 0.57 -8.15
N GLU A 9 -7.07 1.57 -8.29
CA GLU A 9 -7.22 2.37 -9.51
C GLU A 9 -5.91 3.07 -9.89
N VAL A 10 -5.27 3.75 -8.93
CA VAL A 10 -3.97 4.41 -9.16
C VAL A 10 -2.89 3.40 -9.52
N ALA A 11 -2.85 2.24 -8.86
CA ALA A 11 -1.90 1.18 -9.17
C ALA A 11 -2.08 0.64 -10.60
N GLN A 12 -3.31 0.34 -11.00
CA GLN A 12 -3.62 -0.17 -12.35
C GLN A 12 -3.28 0.84 -13.45
N LEU A 13 -3.55 2.13 -13.22
CA LEU A 13 -3.22 3.21 -14.16
C LEU A 13 -1.72 3.45 -14.33
N ASN A 14 -0.89 2.90 -13.45
CA ASN A 14 0.57 3.12 -13.44
C ASN A 14 1.36 1.80 -13.53
N ALA A 15 0.71 0.69 -13.90
CA ALA A 15 1.33 -0.62 -14.00
C ALA A 15 2.42 -0.72 -15.10
N ASP A 16 2.45 0.22 -16.04
CA ASP A 16 3.48 0.38 -17.07
C ASP A 16 4.82 0.92 -16.52
N ILE A 17 4.79 1.62 -15.39
CA ILE A 17 5.96 2.32 -14.82
C ILE A 17 6.29 1.93 -13.37
N ALA A 18 5.39 1.21 -12.69
CA ALA A 18 5.55 0.86 -11.29
C ALA A 18 4.92 -0.50 -10.95
N ASP A 19 5.68 -1.32 -10.24
CA ASP A 19 5.14 -2.49 -9.55
C ASP A 19 4.38 -2.08 -8.28
N THR A 20 3.35 -2.85 -7.92
CA THR A 20 2.52 -2.58 -6.73
C THR A 20 2.45 -3.79 -5.81
N ILE A 21 2.57 -3.53 -4.50
CA ILE A 21 2.35 -4.52 -3.44
C ILE A 21 1.53 -3.90 -2.31
N VAL A 22 0.58 -4.68 -1.78
CA VAL A 22 -0.15 -4.38 -0.55
C VAL A 22 0.40 -5.29 0.54
N VAL A 23 0.87 -4.70 1.63
CA VAL A 23 1.34 -5.45 2.82
C VAL A 23 0.24 -5.37 3.86
N TYR A 24 -0.39 -6.50 4.16
CA TYR A 24 -1.36 -6.66 5.22
C TYR A 24 -0.64 -6.74 6.57
N ILE A 25 -1.05 -5.89 7.51
CA ILE A 25 -0.40 -5.73 8.83
C ILE A 25 -1.37 -6.11 9.96
N GLU A 26 -0.99 -5.87 11.21
CA GLU A 26 -1.90 -6.09 12.34
C GLU A 26 -3.20 -5.26 12.25
N GLU A 27 -4.28 -5.80 12.83
CA GLU A 27 -5.57 -5.11 12.88
C GLU A 27 -5.45 -3.81 13.68
N ALA A 28 -5.86 -2.69 13.08
CA ALA A 28 -5.99 -1.43 13.80
C ALA A 28 -7.08 -1.48 14.89
N HIS A 29 -8.13 -2.27 14.65
CA HIS A 29 -9.30 -2.40 15.53
C HIS A 29 -9.72 -3.87 15.65
N PRO A 30 -8.96 -4.70 16.37
CA PRO A 30 -9.30 -6.11 16.53
C PRO A 30 -10.62 -6.29 17.29
N SER A 31 -11.42 -7.28 16.88
CA SER A 31 -12.75 -7.54 17.47
C SER A 31 -12.70 -8.05 18.92
N ASP A 32 -11.56 -8.58 19.36
CA ASP A 32 -11.27 -8.99 20.74
C ASP A 32 -10.43 -7.95 21.52
N GLY A 33 -10.37 -6.70 21.05
CA GLY A 33 -9.63 -5.61 21.68
C GLY A 33 -10.39 -4.27 21.67
N TRP A 34 -9.73 -3.19 21.22
CA TRP A 34 -10.37 -1.89 21.03
C TRP A 34 -11.29 -1.94 19.82
N THR A 35 -12.55 -2.27 20.07
CA THR A 35 -13.54 -2.48 19.03
C THR A 35 -13.98 -1.16 18.40
N SER A 36 -14.00 -1.10 17.07
CA SER A 36 -14.79 -0.15 16.30
C SER A 36 -16.04 -0.87 15.80
N THR A 37 -17.23 -0.34 16.11
CA THR A 37 -18.51 -0.89 15.64
C THR A 37 -18.74 -0.70 14.14
N ASP A 38 -17.90 0.12 13.50
CA ASP A 38 -18.10 0.56 12.11
C ASP A 38 -17.19 -0.18 11.12
N ALA A 39 -16.37 -1.12 11.60
CA ALA A 39 -15.48 -1.91 10.77
C ALA A 39 -16.27 -2.95 9.94
N PRO A 40 -16.06 -3.03 8.61
CA PRO A 40 -16.79 -3.94 7.74
C PRO A 40 -16.45 -5.42 7.98
N TYR A 41 -15.29 -5.68 8.59
CA TYR A 41 -14.89 -7.02 9.03
C TYR A 41 -14.63 -7.00 10.53
N GLN A 42 -15.03 -8.08 11.20
CA GLN A 42 -14.83 -8.30 12.62
C GLN A 42 -13.75 -9.35 12.81
N ILE A 43 -12.49 -8.93 12.73
CA ILE A 43 -11.32 -9.81 12.75
C ILE A 43 -10.64 -9.69 14.13
N PRO A 44 -10.41 -10.80 14.86
CA PRO A 44 -9.69 -10.75 16.13
C PRO A 44 -8.21 -10.45 15.90
N LYS A 45 -7.49 -10.08 16.96
CA LYS A 45 -6.04 -9.93 16.88
C LYS A 45 -5.41 -11.25 16.45
N HIS A 46 -4.62 -11.21 15.37
CA HIS A 46 -3.91 -12.37 14.86
C HIS A 46 -2.95 -12.95 15.90
N ARG A 47 -3.03 -14.26 16.14
CA ARG A 47 -2.18 -15.05 17.04
C ARG A 47 -1.21 -15.95 16.30
N SER A 48 -1.41 -16.10 14.99
CA SER A 48 -0.60 -16.91 14.09
C SER A 48 -0.52 -16.26 12.71
N LEU A 49 0.46 -16.71 11.91
CA LEU A 49 0.60 -16.24 10.53
C LEU A 49 -0.58 -16.70 9.67
N GLU A 50 -1.12 -17.89 9.94
CA GLU A 50 -2.27 -18.47 9.24
C GLU A 50 -3.53 -17.61 9.41
N GLU A 51 -3.77 -17.09 10.61
CA GLU A 51 -4.86 -16.15 10.88
C GLU A 51 -4.67 -14.84 10.11
N ARG A 52 -3.45 -14.29 10.13
CA ARG A 52 -3.11 -13.07 9.39
C ARG A 52 -3.22 -13.24 7.88
N LEU A 53 -2.80 -14.39 7.35
CA LEU A 53 -2.94 -14.72 5.93
C LEU A 53 -4.40 -14.89 5.53
N SER A 54 -5.23 -15.46 6.41
CA SER A 54 -6.67 -15.58 6.18
C SER A 54 -7.34 -14.20 6.09
N ALA A 55 -6.95 -13.26 6.95
CA ALA A 55 -7.39 -11.87 6.89
C ALA A 55 -6.88 -11.13 5.63
N ALA A 56 -5.59 -11.31 5.30
CA ALA A 56 -5.00 -10.77 4.07
C ALA A 56 -5.68 -11.29 2.79
N HIS A 57 -6.17 -12.53 2.81
CA HIS A 57 -6.94 -13.10 1.69
C HIS A 57 -8.25 -12.34 1.45
N LEU A 58 -8.93 -11.88 2.50
CA LEU A 58 -10.12 -11.03 2.35
C LEU A 58 -9.79 -9.74 1.60
N ILE A 59 -8.65 -9.12 1.90
CA ILE A 59 -8.18 -7.93 1.17
C ILE A 59 -7.83 -8.25 -0.27
N HIS A 60 -7.21 -9.41 -0.54
CA HIS A 60 -6.93 -9.83 -1.91
C HIS A 60 -8.20 -9.93 -2.77
N LEU A 61 -9.31 -10.40 -2.20
CA LEU A 61 -10.60 -10.45 -2.89
C LEU A 61 -11.18 -9.06 -3.19
N GLU A 62 -10.89 -8.06 -2.34
CA GLU A 62 -11.34 -6.67 -2.52
C GLU A 62 -10.53 -5.87 -3.55
N VAL A 63 -9.28 -6.25 -3.81
CA VAL A 63 -8.38 -5.60 -4.79
C VAL A 63 -7.80 -6.57 -5.80
N PRO A 64 -8.64 -7.14 -6.70
CA PRO A 64 -8.17 -8.06 -7.72
C PRO A 64 -7.08 -7.42 -8.60
N GLY A 65 -6.02 -8.18 -8.87
CA GLY A 65 -4.86 -7.74 -9.66
C GLY A 65 -3.77 -7.04 -8.85
N CYS A 66 -4.01 -6.66 -7.59
CA CYS A 66 -2.93 -6.24 -6.70
C CYS A 66 -2.27 -7.46 -6.04
N ARG A 67 -0.94 -7.47 -5.97
CA ARG A 67 -0.20 -8.44 -5.15
C ARG A 67 -0.40 -8.10 -3.68
N VAL A 68 -1.00 -9.01 -2.94
CA VAL A 68 -1.18 -8.89 -1.48
C VAL A 68 -0.26 -9.87 -0.78
N VAL A 69 0.48 -9.40 0.21
CA VAL A 69 1.31 -10.19 1.13
C VAL A 69 0.95 -9.82 2.57
N ALA A 70 1.35 -10.64 3.54
CA ALA A 70 1.23 -10.31 4.95
C ALA A 70 2.60 -9.99 5.55
N ASP A 71 2.64 -9.06 6.50
CA ASP A 71 3.80 -8.85 7.37
C ASP A 71 3.97 -10.04 8.30
N ASN A 72 5.21 -10.29 8.76
CA ASN A 72 5.47 -11.38 9.71
C ASN A 72 4.87 -11.08 11.10
N MET A 73 4.77 -12.10 11.95
CA MET A 73 4.15 -11.94 13.27
C MET A 73 4.96 -11.05 14.23
N GLU A 74 6.22 -10.76 13.90
CA GLU A 74 7.07 -9.78 14.59
C GLU A 74 6.83 -8.33 14.11
N ASP A 75 5.92 -8.12 13.15
CA ASP A 75 5.56 -6.81 12.58
C ASP A 75 6.79 -6.04 12.03
N SER A 76 7.74 -6.78 11.46
CA SER A 76 9.06 -6.23 11.07
C SER A 76 8.95 -5.18 9.96
N SER A 77 8.05 -5.35 8.99
CA SER A 77 7.83 -4.36 7.93
C SER A 77 7.15 -3.12 8.51
N SER A 78 6.15 -3.33 9.37
CA SER A 78 5.43 -2.26 10.07
C SER A 78 6.37 -1.42 10.92
N ALA A 79 7.31 -2.05 11.64
CA ALA A 79 8.33 -1.38 12.42
C ALA A 79 9.34 -0.62 11.53
N ALA A 80 9.89 -1.28 10.52
CA ALA A 80 10.90 -0.69 9.63
C ALA A 80 10.38 0.53 8.85
N TYR A 81 9.11 0.48 8.44
CA TYR A 81 8.46 1.56 7.69
C TYR A 81 7.60 2.47 8.57
N GLY A 82 7.54 2.26 9.90
CA GLY A 82 6.64 3.00 10.79
C GLY A 82 5.22 3.07 10.23
N ALA A 83 4.68 1.93 9.80
CA ALA A 83 3.49 1.82 8.95
C ALA A 83 2.25 1.31 9.70
N TYR A 84 2.29 1.24 11.03
CA TYR A 84 1.14 0.92 11.87
C TYR A 84 -0.09 1.75 11.47
N PHE A 85 -1.27 1.11 11.58
CA PHE A 85 -2.56 1.57 11.07
C PHE A 85 -2.67 1.51 9.53
N ASN A 86 -2.03 2.42 8.82
CA ASN A 86 -1.84 2.37 7.37
C ASN A 86 -0.80 3.39 6.93
N ARG A 87 -0.17 3.13 5.77
CA ARG A 87 0.79 4.06 5.18
C ARG A 87 1.03 3.77 3.69
N LEU A 88 1.41 4.80 2.95
CA LEU A 88 1.81 4.69 1.54
C LEU A 88 3.30 4.99 1.40
N TYR A 89 3.96 4.25 0.52
CA TYR A 89 5.37 4.44 0.19
C TYR A 89 5.57 4.29 -1.32
N VAL A 90 6.55 5.01 -1.87
CA VAL A 90 7.15 4.66 -3.15
C VAL A 90 8.63 4.41 -2.94
N LEU A 91 9.08 3.26 -3.43
CA LEU A 91 10.49 2.88 -3.48
C LEU A 91 10.99 3.07 -4.91
N HIS A 92 12.10 3.77 -5.07
CA HIS A 92 12.77 3.92 -6.35
C HIS A 92 14.26 3.65 -6.17
N ARG A 93 14.79 2.67 -6.93
CA ARG A 93 16.22 2.27 -6.88
C ARG A 93 16.71 2.02 -5.45
N GLY A 94 15.94 1.27 -4.67
CA GLY A 94 16.27 0.89 -3.29
C GLY A 94 16.15 2.02 -2.26
N THR A 95 15.67 3.20 -2.65
CA THR A 95 15.50 4.36 -1.75
C THR A 95 14.03 4.72 -1.61
N VAL A 96 13.62 5.20 -0.44
CA VAL A 96 12.28 5.77 -0.22
C VAL A 96 12.19 7.12 -0.95
N ALA A 97 11.41 7.15 -2.03
CA ALA A 97 11.23 8.34 -2.87
C ALA A 97 9.94 9.11 -2.52
N TYR A 98 8.99 8.44 -1.86
CA TYR A 98 7.81 9.04 -1.25
C TYR A 98 7.45 8.28 0.02
N GLN A 99 7.11 9.03 1.07
CA GLN A 99 6.63 8.53 2.33
C GLN A 99 5.38 9.30 2.71
N GLY A 100 4.23 8.61 2.76
CA GLY A 100 2.97 9.19 3.18
C GLY A 100 2.99 9.62 4.65
N GLY A 101 2.08 10.55 4.98
CA GLY A 101 1.79 10.94 6.35
C GLY A 101 1.38 9.74 7.21
N ARG A 102 1.39 9.92 8.53
CA ARG A 102 1.03 8.85 9.48
C ARG A 102 -0.49 8.71 9.62
N GLY A 103 -0.96 7.47 9.73
CA GLY A 103 -2.34 7.15 10.05
C GLY A 103 -3.34 7.50 8.95
N PRO A 104 -4.65 7.42 9.24
CA PRO A 104 -5.69 7.58 8.22
C PRO A 104 -5.63 8.95 7.54
N GLU A 105 -5.33 10.01 8.27
CA GLU A 105 -5.26 11.37 7.71
C GLU A 105 -4.06 11.58 6.78
N GLY A 106 -3.03 10.75 6.93
CA GLY A 106 -1.83 10.73 6.09
C GLY A 106 -1.92 9.80 4.89
N TYR A 107 -2.93 8.93 4.82
CA TYR A 107 -3.16 8.02 3.69
C TYR A 107 -3.77 8.77 2.49
N ARG A 108 -2.94 9.56 1.81
CA ARG A 108 -3.35 10.48 0.74
C ARG A 108 -3.08 9.89 -0.64
N ILE A 109 -4.11 9.34 -1.25
CA ILE A 109 -4.07 8.81 -2.62
C ILE A 109 -3.74 9.91 -3.64
N SER A 110 -4.17 11.14 -3.40
CA SER A 110 -3.84 12.28 -4.26
C SER A 110 -2.33 12.53 -4.32
N GLU A 111 -1.63 12.49 -3.18
CA GLU A 111 -0.17 12.70 -3.13
C GLU A 111 0.59 11.57 -3.82
N LEU A 112 0.14 10.32 -3.66
CA LEU A 112 0.69 9.18 -4.40
C LEU A 112 0.51 9.37 -5.92
N ARG A 113 -0.67 9.79 -6.36
CA ARG A 113 -0.96 10.04 -7.77
C ARG A 113 -0.08 11.16 -8.33
N ASP A 114 0.04 12.27 -7.61
CA ASP A 114 0.85 13.41 -8.02
C ASP A 114 2.33 13.00 -8.17
N TRP A 115 2.84 12.16 -7.27
CA TRP A 115 4.19 11.63 -7.36
C TRP A 115 4.39 10.75 -8.60
N LEU A 116 3.47 9.81 -8.87
CA LEU A 116 3.53 8.91 -10.03
C LEU A 116 3.43 9.69 -11.35
N ASP A 117 2.56 10.70 -11.42
CA ASP A 117 2.41 11.56 -12.59
C ASP A 117 3.70 12.36 -12.87
N GLN A 118 4.36 12.87 -11.82
CA GLN A 118 5.67 13.53 -11.96
C GLN A 118 6.75 12.55 -12.41
N HIS A 119 6.76 11.33 -11.87
CA HIS A 119 7.71 10.28 -12.24
C HIS A 119 7.55 9.90 -13.71
N ARG A 120 6.33 9.66 -14.19
CA ARG A 120 6.05 9.36 -15.60
C ARG A 120 6.57 10.46 -16.54
N LYS A 121 6.32 11.73 -16.21
CA LYS A 121 6.83 12.87 -16.99
C LYS A 121 8.35 12.90 -17.03
N ALA A 122 9.03 12.52 -15.95
CA ALA A 122 10.49 12.45 -15.91
C ALA A 122 11.04 11.31 -16.80
N LEU A 123 10.38 10.14 -16.81
CA LEU A 123 10.74 9.02 -17.69
C LEU A 123 10.61 9.41 -19.17
N GLN A 124 9.48 9.98 -19.56
CA GLN A 124 9.23 10.42 -20.94
C GLN A 124 10.24 11.47 -21.44
N LYS A 125 10.63 12.42 -20.57
CA LYS A 125 11.68 13.41 -20.90
C LYS A 125 13.03 12.76 -21.12
N THR A 126 13.35 11.72 -20.33
CA THR A 126 14.62 10.98 -20.44
C THR A 126 14.66 10.17 -21.73
N GLU A 127 13.57 9.50 -22.09
CA GLU A 127 13.46 8.77 -23.35
C GLU A 127 13.56 9.70 -24.56
N SER A 128 12.88 10.86 -24.51
CA SER A 128 12.92 11.85 -25.58
C SER A 128 14.32 12.45 -25.77
N SER A 129 15.06 12.70 -24.69
CA SER A 129 16.43 13.22 -24.79
C SER A 129 17.42 12.17 -25.30
N LEU A 130 17.23 10.90 -24.94
CA LEU A 130 18.00 9.77 -25.50
C LEU A 130 17.73 9.60 -27.00
N ALA A 131 16.47 9.70 -27.43
CA ALA A 131 16.07 9.55 -28.83
C ALA A 131 16.55 10.69 -29.74
N LEU A 132 16.76 11.89 -29.21
CA LEU A 132 17.29 13.06 -29.95
C LEU A 132 18.83 13.04 -30.09
N ASN A 133 19.52 12.19 -29.33
CA ASN A 133 20.99 12.09 -29.32
C ASN A 133 21.52 10.88 -30.13
N VAL A 134 20.66 10.23 -30.92
CA VAL A 134 20.98 9.13 -31.86
C VAL A 134 20.72 9.61 -33.28
#